data_AF-A0A5N7N208-F1
#
_entry.id   AF-A0A5N7N208-F1
#
_cell.length_a   1.000
_cell.length_b   1.000
_cell.length_c   1.000
_cell.angle_alpha   90.00
_cell.angle_beta   90.00
_cell.angle_gamma   90.00
#
_symmetry.space_group_name_H-M   'P 1'
#
loop_
_entity.id
_entity.type
_entity.pdbx_description
1 polymer ?
#
loop_
_entity_poly.entity_id
_entity_poly.type
_entity_poly.pdbx_seq_one_letter_code
_entity_poly.pdbx_strand_id
1 'polypeptide(L)' 'MIRIPGGTFRMGSDQHYPEEAPVHRVTVDGFWIDR' A
#
# COMPACT_ATOMS: atom_id res chain seq x y z
N MET A 1 -7.20 1.94 17.34
CA MET A 1 -7.87 1.69 16.05
C MET A 1 -8.38 2.98 15.37
N ILE A 2 -7.96 3.23 14.13
CA ILE A 2 -8.39 4.29 13.21
C ILE A 2 -8.87 3.63 11.91
N ARG A 3 -10.01 4.08 11.36
CA ARG A 3 -10.53 3.57 10.08
C ARG A 3 -9.81 4.23 8.91
N ILE A 4 -9.28 3.43 8.01
CA ILE A 4 -8.73 3.90 6.73
C ILE A 4 -9.68 3.45 5.61
N PRO A 5 -10.15 4.37 4.74
CA PRO A 5 -10.97 3.99 3.60
C PRO A 5 -10.14 3.17 2.59
N GLY A 6 -10.82 2.25 1.90
CA GLY A 6 -10.20 1.49 0.82
C GLY A 6 -9.87 2.37 -0.38
N GLY A 7 -9.03 1.86 -1.27
CA GLY A 7 -8.61 2.60 -2.45
C GLY A 7 -7.56 1.86 -3.27
N THR A 8 -7.23 2.42 -4.43
CA THR A 8 -6.13 1.94 -5.27
C THR A 8 -4.90 2.80 -5.06
N PHE A 9 -3.80 2.18 -4.66
CA PHE A 9 -2.54 2.85 -4.34
C PHE A 9 -1.39 2.28 -5.16
N ARG A 10 -0.30 3.05 -5.28
CA ARG A 10 0.97 2.53 -5.79
C ARG A 10 1.72 1.89 -4.61
N MET A 11 2.09 0.63 -4.76
CA MET A 11 2.86 -0.13 -3.78
C MET A 11 4.13 -0.68 -4.45
N GLY A 12 5.20 -0.84 -3.66
CA GLY A 12 6.55 -1.16 -4.15
C GLY A 12 7.38 0.09 -4.45
N SER A 13 8.63 -0.13 -4.87
CA SER A 13 9.64 0.91 -5.15
C SER A 13 10.60 0.44 -6.25
N ASP A 14 10.82 1.28 -7.28
CA ASP A 14 11.80 1.00 -8.33
C ASP A 14 13.18 1.66 -8.04
N GLN A 15 13.30 2.42 -6.94
CA GLN A 15 14.45 3.29 -6.66
C GLN A 15 15.28 2.87 -5.44
N HIS A 16 14.80 1.91 -4.66
CA HIS A 16 15.44 1.49 -3.41
C HIS A 16 15.99 0.06 -3.54
N TYR A 17 15.53 -0.85 -2.69
CA TYR A 17 16.02 -2.22 -2.71
C TYR A 17 15.37 -3.03 -3.84
N PRO A 18 16.12 -3.89 -4.55
CA PRO A 18 15.58 -4.65 -5.68
C PRO A 18 14.36 -5.51 -5.34
N GLU A 19 14.26 -6.00 -4.11
CA GLU A 19 13.13 -6.82 -3.63
C GLU A 19 11.84 -6.01 -3.41
N GLU A 20 11.92 -4.69 -3.32
CA GLU A 20 10.75 -3.82 -3.21
C GLU A 20 10.13 -3.48 -4.57
N ALA A 21 10.84 -3.79 -5.66
CA ALA A 21 10.39 -3.56 -7.02
C ALA A 21 9.45 -4.69 -7.51
N PRO A 22 8.59 -4.42 -8.52
CA PRO A 22 8.34 -3.13 -9.14
C PRO A 22 7.23 -2.33 -8.44
N VAL A 23 7.17 -1.03 -8.74
CA VAL A 23 5.98 -0.24 -8.39
C VAL A 23 4.78 -0.73 -9.20
N HIS A 24 3.68 -1.06 -8.53
CA HIS A 24 2.44 -1.50 -9.17
C HIS A 24 1.20 -0.99 -8.43
N ARG A 25 0.03 -1.09 -9.05
CA ARG A 25 -1.25 -0.67 -8.46
C ARG A 25 -1.87 -1.80 -7.67
N VAL A 26 -2.27 -1.52 -6.43
CA VAL A 26 -2.96 -2.46 -5.54
C VAL A 26 -4.25 -1.81 -5.06
N THR A 27 -5.36 -2.54 -5.10
CA THR A 27 -6.63 -2.12 -4.49
C THR A 27 -6.82 -2.87 -3.19
N VAL A 28 -7.11 -2.13 -2.12
CA VAL A 28 -7.43 -2.70 -0.81
C VAL A 28 -8.77 -2.19 -0.31
N ASP A 29 -9.46 -3.05 0.43
CA ASP A 29 -10.68 -2.66 1.13
C ASP A 29 -10.38 -1.75 2.33
N GLY A 30 -11.41 -1.04 2.80
CA GLY A 30 -11.25 -0.22 4.00
C GLY A 30 -11.04 -1.08 5.24
N PHE A 31 -10.01 -0.77 6.02
CA PHE A 31 -9.59 -1.54 7.19
C PHE A 31 -9.35 -0.63 8.40
N TRP A 32 -9.22 -1.25 9.58
CA TRP A 32 -8.85 -0.56 10.82
C TRP A 32 -7.37 -0.82 11.12
N ILE A 33 -6.64 0.23 11.51
CA ILE A 33 -5.26 0.11 11.97
C ILE A 33 -5.14 0.64 13.39
N ASP A 34 -4.33 0.00 14.23
CA ASP A 34 -4.01 0.59 15.53
C ASP A 34 -3.15 1.83 15.40
N ARG A 35 -3.23 2.68 16.43
CA ARG A 35 -2.46 3.92 16.48
C ARG A 35 -1.13 3.64 17.17
#